data_AF-A0A9Q9IGD7-F1
#
_entry.id   AF-A0A9Q9IGD7-F1
#
_cell.length_a   1.000
_cell.length_b   1.000
_cell.length_c   1.000
_cell.angle_alpha   90.00
_cell.angle_beta   90.00
_cell.angle_gamma   90.00
#
_symmetry.space_group_name_H-M   'P 1'
#
loop_
_entity.id
_entity.type
_entity.pdbx_description
1 polymer ?
#
loop_
_entity_poly.entity_id
_entity_poly.type
_entity_poly.pdbx_seq_one_letter_code
_entity_poly.pdbx_strand_id
1 'polypeptide(L)'
;MWFLALLASLAGAAWALRRRVFAVTVEGASMAPALLPGDRLLARRLPGCRVRPGQVVILEKPAYPGGWHWADTALARPADGHWMIKRVAAVAGDPVPPELASGGLVPAGSIVVLGDNRDASIDSRELGFIPVDRVLGVALRPVRSSVRS
;
A
#
# COMPACT_ATOMS: atom_id res chain seq x y z
N MET A 1 -9.53 43.33 -0.61
CA MET A 1 -9.02 42.55 -1.77
C MET A 1 -8.08 41.41 -1.38
N TRP A 2 -7.16 41.57 -0.41
CA TRP A 2 -6.22 40.51 0.03
C TRP A 2 -6.86 39.30 0.73
N PHE A 3 -7.95 39.50 1.47
CA PHE A 3 -8.67 38.41 2.17
C PHE A 3 -9.25 37.35 1.23
N LEU A 4 -9.78 37.76 0.07
CA LEU A 4 -10.35 36.83 -0.91
C LEU A 4 -9.26 35.99 -1.60
N ALA A 5 -8.09 36.59 -1.87
CA ALA A 5 -6.94 35.88 -2.40
C ALA A 5 -6.41 34.85 -1.40
N LEU A 6 -6.30 35.20 -0.11
CA LEU A 6 -5.87 34.29 0.96
C LEU A 6 -6.82 33.10 1.12
N LEU A 7 -8.14 33.36 1.12
CA LEU A 7 -9.17 32.32 1.20
C LEU A 7 -9.11 31.37 0.00
N ALA A 8 -8.97 31.90 -1.21
CA ALA A 8 -8.83 31.10 -2.42
C ALA A 8 -7.56 30.23 -2.40
N SER A 9 -6.42 30.77 -1.93
CA SER A 9 -5.18 30.01 -1.76
C SER A 9 -5.32 28.88 -0.74
N LEU A 10 -5.94 29.14 0.41
CA LEU A 10 -6.22 28.11 1.43
C LEU A 10 -7.15 27.02 0.92
N ALA A 11 -8.22 27.38 0.20
CA ALA A 11 -9.13 26.42 -0.41
C ALA A 11 -8.43 25.57 -1.47
N GLY A 12 -7.60 26.18 -2.32
CA GLY A 12 -6.80 25.49 -3.32
C GLY A 12 -5.80 24.51 -2.70
N ALA A 13 -5.11 24.92 -1.64
CA ALA A 13 -4.21 24.06 -0.89
C ALA A 13 -4.93 22.87 -0.23
N ALA A 14 -6.08 23.10 0.41
CA ALA A 14 -6.89 22.06 1.02
C ALA A 14 -7.40 21.05 -0.02
N TRP A 15 -7.86 21.53 -1.19
CA TRP A 15 -8.29 20.66 -2.29
C TRP A 15 -7.13 19.85 -2.88
N ALA A 16 -5.97 20.46 -3.08
CA ALA A 16 -4.77 19.75 -3.51
C ALA A 16 -4.34 18.66 -2.51
N LEU A 17 -4.41 18.95 -1.21
CA LEU A 17 -4.10 17.99 -0.15
C LEU A 17 -5.10 16.82 -0.15
N ARG A 18 -6.41 17.10 -0.21
CA ARG A 18 -7.46 16.07 -0.26
C ARG A 18 -7.31 15.12 -1.45
N ARG A 19 -6.75 15.58 -2.57
CA ARG A 19 -6.46 14.72 -3.73
C ARG A 19 -5.20 13.86 -3.57
N ARG A 20 -4.35 14.16 -2.59
CA ARG A 20 -3.06 13.48 -2.36
C ARG A 20 -3.06 12.54 -1.18
N VAL A 21 -4.01 12.63 -0.26
CA VAL A 21 -4.10 11.75 0.91
C VAL A 21 -5.46 11.08 1.02
N PHE A 22 -5.49 9.90 1.61
CA PHE A 22 -6.70 9.15 1.93
C PHE A 22 -6.50 8.39 3.24
N ALA A 23 -7.61 8.03 3.90
CA ALA A 23 -7.58 7.23 5.11
C ALA A 23 -8.11 5.83 4.81
N VAL A 24 -7.49 4.81 5.41
CA VAL A 24 -7.97 3.42 5.38
C VAL A 24 -8.06 2.87 6.81
N THR A 25 -8.98 1.95 7.04
CA THR A 25 -9.06 1.22 8.31
C THR A 25 -8.40 -0.14 8.11
N VAL A 26 -7.64 -0.59 9.11
CA VAL A 26 -7.01 -1.90 9.09
C VAL A 26 -8.07 -2.95 9.38
N GLU A 27 -8.24 -3.86 8.43
CA GLU A 27 -9.12 -5.02 8.56
C GLU A 27 -8.26 -6.29 8.63
N GLY A 28 -8.53 -7.12 9.64
CA GLY A 28 -7.80 -8.36 9.89
C GLY A 28 -6.44 -8.20 10.59
N ALA A 29 -5.80 -9.34 10.86
CA ALA A 29 -4.62 -9.43 11.74
C ALA A 29 -3.28 -9.51 10.99
N SER A 30 -3.26 -9.34 9.66
CA SER A 30 -2.06 -9.61 8.84
C SER A 30 -0.86 -8.70 9.11
N MET A 31 -1.11 -7.54 9.74
CA MET A 31 -0.09 -6.56 10.11
C MET A 31 0.12 -6.48 11.63
N ALA A 32 -0.47 -7.40 12.41
CA ALA A 32 -0.24 -7.47 13.84
C ALA A 32 1.22 -7.91 14.13
N PRO A 33 1.85 -7.44 15.22
CA PRO A 33 1.33 -6.51 16.23
C PRO A 33 1.49 -5.03 15.84
N ALA A 34 2.11 -4.72 14.70
CA ALA A 34 2.42 -3.35 14.32
C ALA A 34 1.16 -2.51 14.04
N LEU A 35 0.14 -3.15 13.45
CA LEU A 35 -1.18 -2.60 13.19
C LEU A 35 -2.25 -3.61 13.62
N LEU A 36 -3.22 -3.14 14.38
CA LEU A 36 -4.32 -3.96 14.89
C LEU A 36 -5.60 -3.68 14.11
N PRO A 37 -6.54 -4.65 14.05
CA PRO A 37 -7.87 -4.40 13.50
C PRO A 37 -8.49 -3.14 14.13
N GLY A 38 -9.00 -2.25 13.28
CA GLY A 38 -9.62 -0.98 13.70
C GLY A 38 -8.65 0.21 13.78
N ASP A 39 -7.34 0.01 13.63
CA ASP A 39 -6.39 1.12 13.44
C ASP A 39 -6.73 1.89 12.15
N ARG A 40 -6.58 3.21 12.15
CA ARG A 40 -6.75 4.04 10.97
C ARG A 40 -5.39 4.44 10.42
N LEU A 41 -5.16 4.29 9.13
CA LEU A 41 -3.92 4.73 8.48
C LEU A 41 -4.22 5.94 7.61
N LEU A 42 -3.44 7.01 7.79
CA LEU A 42 -3.39 8.07 6.79
C LEU A 42 -2.35 7.68 5.74
N ALA A 43 -2.76 7.62 4.48
CA ALA A 43 -1.93 7.24 3.36
C ALA A 43 -1.82 8.37 2.34
N ARG A 44 -0.66 8.45 1.69
CA ARG A 44 -0.40 9.35 0.57
C ARG A 44 -0.58 8.59 -0.73
N ARG A 45 -1.44 9.09 -1.62
CA ARG A 45 -1.62 8.55 -2.98
C ARG A 45 -0.31 8.69 -3.77
N LEU A 46 0.00 7.68 -4.57
CA LEU A 46 1.24 7.60 -5.33
C LEU A 46 1.01 7.80 -6.84
N PRO A 47 1.03 9.03 -7.36
CA PRO A 47 1.50 9.25 -8.73
C PRO A 47 3.03 9.35 -8.71
N GLY A 48 3.72 8.26 -9.07
CA GLY A 48 5.16 8.29 -9.37
C GLY A 48 6.13 8.49 -8.20
N CYS A 49 5.73 8.21 -6.95
CA CYS A 49 6.67 8.26 -5.81
C CYS A 49 7.36 6.91 -5.58
N ARG A 50 8.66 6.98 -5.26
CA ARG A 50 9.51 5.81 -5.00
C ARG A 50 9.10 5.11 -3.70
N VAL A 51 8.60 3.89 -3.83
CA VAL A 51 8.42 2.95 -2.72
C VAL A 51 9.80 2.54 -2.21
N ARG A 52 9.93 2.33 -0.89
CA ARG A 52 11.18 1.92 -0.23
C ARG A 52 10.93 0.73 0.70
N PRO A 53 11.93 -0.15 0.91
CA PRO A 53 11.87 -1.16 1.95
C PRO A 53 11.48 -0.58 3.32
N GLY A 54 10.71 -1.35 4.09
CA GLY A 54 10.18 -0.99 5.41
C GLY A 54 8.88 -0.18 5.39
N GLN A 55 8.50 0.42 4.27
CA GLN A 55 7.26 1.20 4.17
C GLN A 55 6.02 0.29 4.23
N VAL A 56 4.95 0.78 4.86
CA VAL A 56 3.64 0.14 4.78
C VAL A 56 2.88 0.70 3.58
N VAL A 57 2.38 -0.18 2.72
CA VAL A 57 1.70 0.16 1.47
C VAL A 57 0.28 -0.39 1.46
N ILE A 58 -0.62 0.36 0.83
CA ILE A 58 -1.97 -0.08 0.50
C ILE A 58 -1.93 -0.48 -0.96
N LEU A 59 -2.23 -1.74 -1.24
CA LEU A 59 -2.23 -2.29 -2.59
C LEU A 59 -3.56 -2.99 -2.89
N GLU A 60 -3.84 -3.11 -4.18
CA GLU A 60 -4.94 -3.90 -4.69
C GLU A 60 -4.76 -5.38 -4.30
N LYS A 61 -5.84 -6.05 -3.89
CA LYS A 61 -5.86 -7.49 -3.69
C LYS A 61 -6.20 -8.17 -5.02
N PRO A 62 -5.40 -9.14 -5.51
CA PRO A 62 -5.72 -9.82 -6.76
C PRO A 62 -7.02 -10.64 -6.59
N ALA A 63 -7.81 -10.72 -7.66
CA ALA A 63 -8.96 -11.63 -7.71
C ALA A 63 -8.44 -13.07 -7.70
N TYR A 64 -8.87 -13.86 -6.72
CA TYR A 64 -8.52 -15.28 -6.62
C TYR A 64 -9.50 -16.11 -7.44
N PRO A 65 -9.06 -17.22 -8.10
CA PRO A 65 -7.71 -17.79 -8.16
C PRO A 65 -6.90 -17.31 -9.38
N GLY A 66 -5.61 -17.01 -9.21
CA GLY A 66 -4.72 -16.66 -10.33
C GLY A 66 -3.51 -15.77 -10.01
N GLY A 67 -3.48 -15.11 -8.84
CA GLY A 67 -2.38 -14.20 -8.49
C GLY A 67 -2.25 -13.02 -9.48
N TRP A 68 -1.11 -12.33 -9.47
CA TRP A 68 -0.78 -11.34 -10.50
C TRP A 68 -0.07 -12.03 -11.66
N HIS A 69 -0.81 -12.69 -12.55
CA HIS A 69 -0.22 -13.12 -13.83
C HIS A 69 0.16 -11.89 -14.67
N TRP A 70 1.39 -11.86 -15.16
CA TRP A 70 1.95 -10.77 -15.98
C TRP A 70 1.17 -10.54 -17.29
N ALA A 71 0.38 -11.52 -17.74
CA ALA A 71 -0.46 -11.43 -18.93
C ALA A 71 -1.77 -10.65 -18.70
N ASP A 72 -2.27 -10.58 -17.46
CA ASP A 72 -3.55 -9.93 -17.12
C ASP A 72 -3.38 -8.46 -16.71
N THR A 73 -2.14 -7.95 -16.73
CA THR A 73 -1.76 -6.69 -16.07
C THR A 73 -2.24 -5.44 -16.84
N ALA A 74 -2.74 -5.57 -18.07
CA ALA A 74 -2.99 -4.41 -18.94
C ALA A 74 -4.45 -3.90 -18.98
N LEU A 75 -5.45 -4.67 -18.52
CA LEU A 75 -6.85 -4.40 -18.95
C LEU A 75 -7.92 -4.14 -17.89
N ALA A 76 -7.63 -4.22 -16.59
CA ALA A 76 -8.60 -3.74 -15.60
C ALA A 76 -7.94 -3.22 -14.32
N ARG A 77 -8.17 -1.93 -14.03
CA ARG A 77 -8.23 -1.43 -12.66
C ARG A 77 -9.67 -1.65 -12.18
N PRO A 78 -9.95 -2.60 -11.28
CA PRO A 78 -11.26 -2.66 -10.66
C PRO A 78 -11.48 -1.34 -9.92
N ALA A 79 -12.61 -0.70 -10.21
CA ALA A 79 -13.03 0.49 -9.47
C ALA A 79 -13.36 0.15 -8.00
N ASP A 80 -13.54 -1.14 -7.68
CA ASP A 80 -14.20 -1.59 -6.46
C ASP A 80 -13.37 -2.63 -5.68
N GLY A 81 -12.59 -2.15 -4.71
CA GLY A 81 -13.01 -2.41 -3.33
C GLY A 81 -12.27 -3.43 -2.47
N HIS A 82 -11.27 -4.16 -2.95
CA HIS A 82 -10.49 -5.06 -2.08
C HIS A 82 -9.03 -4.62 -1.98
N TRP A 83 -8.72 -3.94 -0.87
CA TRP A 83 -7.37 -3.48 -0.55
C TRP A 83 -6.72 -4.44 0.45
N MET A 84 -5.39 -4.55 0.37
CA MET A 84 -4.60 -5.15 1.44
C MET A 84 -3.50 -4.19 1.88
N ILE A 85 -3.11 -4.33 3.15
CA ILE A 85 -2.07 -3.52 3.78
C ILE A 85 -0.90 -4.45 4.06
N LYS A 86 0.28 -4.12 3.54
CA LYS A 86 1.50 -4.92 3.69
C LYS A 86 2.72 -4.04 3.89
N ARG A 87 3.81 -4.61 4.40
CA ARG A 87 5.10 -3.95 4.50
C ARG A 87 5.97 -4.31 3.30
N VAL A 88 6.61 -3.33 2.70
CA VAL A 88 7.58 -3.54 1.63
C VAL A 88 8.82 -4.19 2.22
N ALA A 89 9.16 -5.38 1.74
CA ALA A 89 10.39 -6.08 2.12
C ALA A 89 11.55 -5.71 1.18
N ALA A 90 11.27 -5.62 -0.12
CA ALA A 90 12.28 -5.31 -1.14
C ALA A 90 11.64 -4.60 -2.35
N VAL A 91 12.43 -3.81 -3.07
CA VAL A 91 12.02 -3.13 -4.32
C VAL A 91 12.91 -3.57 -5.48
N ALA A 92 12.50 -3.24 -6.72
CA ALA A 92 13.27 -3.53 -7.93
C ALA A 92 14.79 -3.28 -7.77
N GLY A 93 15.59 -4.31 -8.06
CA GLY A 93 17.05 -4.30 -7.95
C GLY A 93 17.60 -4.75 -6.59
N ASP A 94 16.78 -4.84 -5.55
CA ASP A 94 17.19 -5.42 -4.27
C ASP A 94 17.31 -6.95 -4.38
N PRO A 95 18.13 -7.61 -3.53
CA PRO A 95 18.10 -9.06 -3.40
C PRO A 95 16.71 -9.55 -2.99
N VAL A 96 16.26 -10.65 -3.58
CA VAL A 96 14.99 -11.26 -3.19
C VAL A 96 15.09 -11.75 -1.74
N PRO A 97 14.13 -11.38 -0.87
CA PRO A 97 14.13 -11.84 0.51
C PRO A 97 14.08 -13.38 0.57
N PRO A 98 14.81 -14.02 1.51
CA PRO A 98 14.91 -15.47 1.61
C PRO A 98 13.54 -16.16 1.78
N GLU A 99 12.54 -15.43 2.25
CA GLU A 99 11.16 -15.90 2.44
C GLU A 99 10.47 -16.36 1.14
N LEU A 100 10.94 -15.91 -0.03
CA LEU A 100 10.36 -16.27 -1.34
C LEU A 100 11.04 -17.46 -2.02
N ALA A 101 12.19 -17.93 -1.52
CA ALA A 101 12.96 -19.05 -2.05
C ALA A 101 13.33 -19.01 -3.57
N SER A 102 13.12 -17.88 -4.27
CA SER A 102 13.35 -17.77 -5.71
C SER A 102 14.77 -17.34 -6.10
N GLY A 103 15.57 -16.83 -5.15
CA GLY A 103 16.91 -16.30 -5.39
C GLY A 103 16.94 -15.09 -6.33
N GLY A 104 18.13 -14.50 -6.52
CA GLY A 104 18.33 -13.39 -7.47
C GLY A 104 17.89 -12.01 -6.98
N LEU A 105 17.51 -11.13 -7.93
CA LEU A 105 17.10 -9.75 -7.67
C LEU A 105 15.60 -9.56 -7.97
N VAL A 106 14.97 -8.63 -7.26
CA VAL A 106 13.59 -8.23 -7.53
C VAL A 106 13.50 -7.60 -8.93
N PRO A 107 12.60 -8.06 -9.81
CA PRO A 107 12.48 -7.54 -11.17
C PRO A 107 12.13 -6.05 -11.23
N ALA A 108 12.50 -5.40 -12.34
CA ALA A 108 12.10 -4.03 -12.62
C ALA A 108 10.57 -3.89 -12.63
N GLY A 109 10.05 -2.82 -12.03
CA GLY A 109 8.61 -2.58 -11.92
C GLY A 109 7.90 -3.38 -10.83
N SER A 110 8.63 -4.20 -10.07
CA SER A 110 8.06 -5.05 -9.02
C SER A 110 8.57 -4.71 -7.62
N ILE A 111 7.80 -5.13 -6.63
CA ILE A 111 8.14 -5.09 -5.21
C ILE A 111 7.82 -6.43 -4.54
N VAL A 112 8.47 -6.69 -3.41
CA VAL A 112 8.13 -7.77 -2.49
C VAL A 112 7.46 -7.14 -1.28
N VAL A 113 6.29 -7.65 -0.89
CA VAL A 113 5.57 -7.20 0.30
C VAL A 113 5.30 -8.37 1.23
N LEU A 114 5.41 -8.15 2.53
CA LEU A 114 5.18 -9.12 3.59
C LEU A 114 4.24 -8.52 4.63
N GLY A 115 3.35 -9.34 5.19
CA GLY A 115 2.62 -8.99 6.40
C GLY A 115 3.48 -9.22 7.64
N ASP A 116 3.34 -8.33 8.62
CA ASP A 116 4.06 -8.44 9.90
C ASP A 116 3.61 -9.68 10.70
N ASN A 117 2.38 -10.16 10.49
CA ASN A 117 1.88 -11.41 11.04
C ASN A 117 1.95 -12.52 9.97
N ARG A 118 2.94 -13.40 10.08
CA ARG A 118 3.16 -14.50 9.12
C ARG A 118 1.97 -15.44 8.99
N ASP A 119 1.32 -15.78 10.09
CA ASP A 119 0.29 -16.84 10.12
C ASP A 119 -1.07 -16.35 9.59
N ALA A 120 -1.24 -15.04 9.46
CA ALA A 120 -2.49 -14.41 9.02
C ALA A 120 -2.33 -13.57 7.74
N SER A 121 -1.24 -13.77 6.98
CA SER A 121 -0.90 -12.91 5.85
C SER A 121 -0.79 -13.67 4.53
N ILE A 122 -1.72 -13.39 3.63
CA ILE A 122 -1.54 -13.63 2.18
C ILE A 122 -0.69 -12.47 1.65
N ASP A 123 0.52 -12.76 1.17
CA ASP A 123 1.49 -11.77 0.68
C ASP A 123 2.46 -12.37 -0.34
N SER A 124 3.61 -11.73 -0.61
CA SER A 124 4.54 -12.17 -1.65
C SER A 124 5.10 -13.60 -1.46
N ARG A 125 4.98 -14.20 -0.27
CA ARG A 125 5.31 -15.62 -0.08
C ARG A 125 4.39 -16.56 -0.89
N GLU A 126 3.14 -16.15 -1.07
CA GLU A 126 2.13 -16.89 -1.83
C GLU A 126 1.86 -16.26 -3.20
N LEU A 127 1.90 -14.92 -3.27
CA LEU A 127 1.55 -14.14 -4.46
C LEU A 127 2.75 -13.86 -5.37
N GLY A 128 3.97 -14.06 -4.90
CA GLY A 128 5.20 -13.68 -5.60
C GLY A 128 5.42 -12.17 -5.67
N PHE A 129 6.05 -11.72 -6.76
CA PHE A 129 6.35 -10.31 -6.98
C PHE A 129 5.08 -9.51 -7.32
N ILE A 130 4.93 -8.32 -6.72
CA ILE A 130 3.78 -7.46 -6.95
C ILE A 130 4.19 -6.29 -7.86
N PRO A 131 3.46 -6.02 -8.96
CA PRO A 131 3.68 -4.83 -9.75
C PRO A 131 3.49 -3.55 -8.93
N VAL A 132 4.43 -2.61 -9.03
CA VAL A 132 4.41 -1.37 -8.24
C VAL A 132 3.21 -0.46 -8.55
N ASP A 133 2.62 -0.61 -9.74
CA ASP A 133 1.44 0.15 -10.19
C ASP A 133 0.14 -0.28 -9.51
N ARG A 134 0.15 -1.42 -8.80
CA ARG A 134 -0.93 -1.89 -7.92
C ARG A 134 -0.91 -1.24 -6.53
N VAL A 135 0.13 -0.46 -6.23
CA VAL A 135 0.21 0.31 -4.99
C VAL A 135 -0.62 1.59 -5.11
N LEU A 136 -1.68 1.70 -4.31
CA LEU A 136 -2.47 2.92 -4.22
C LEU A 136 -1.75 4.05 -3.49
N GLY A 137 -1.05 3.70 -2.42
CA GLY A 137 -0.47 4.67 -1.51
C GLY A 137 0.46 4.09 -0.46
N VAL A 138 1.28 4.98 0.11
CA VAL A 138 2.16 4.66 1.24
C VAL A 138 1.53 5.22 2.51
N ALA A 139 1.44 4.40 3.55
CA ALA A 139 1.02 4.85 4.87
C ALA A 139 2.05 5.83 5.45
N LEU A 140 1.58 6.99 5.90
CA LEU A 140 2.41 8.03 6.50
C LEU A 140 2.57 7.82 8.00
N ARG A 141 1.48 7.50 8.69
CA ARG A 141 1.46 7.28 10.13
C ARG A 141 0.25 6.44 10.54
N PRO A 142 0.39 5.50 11.49
CA PRO A 142 -0.75 4.93 12.17
C PRO A 142 -1.45 6.02 12.99
N VAL A 143 -2.74 6.18 12.76
CA VAL A 143 -3.67 6.89 13.64
C VAL A 143 -4.32 5.82 14.49
N ARG A 144 -3.75 5.57 15.67
CA ARG A 144 -4.37 4.66 16.65
C ARG A 144 -5.74 5.22 17.01
N SER A 145 -6.79 4.45 16.74
CA SER A 145 -8.12 4.80 17.21
C SER A 145 -8.13 4.56 18.73
N SER A 146 -8.34 5.63 19.50
CA SER A 146 -8.57 5.53 20.93
C SER A 146 -9.97 5.01 21.18
N VAL A 147 -10.27 3.77 20.79
CA VAL A 147 -11.46 3.07 21.23
C VAL A 147 -10.99 1.81 21.92
N ARG A 148 -10.52 2.03 23.15
CA ARG A 148 -10.40 0.99 24.16
C ARG A 148 -11.58 1.21 25.09
N SER A 149 -12.64 0.43 24.89
CA SER A 149 -13.76 0.27 25.82
C SER A 149 -13.95 -1.22 26.01
#